data_AF-A0A4R5L8A6-F1
#
_entry.id   AF-A0A4R5L8A6-F1
#
_cell.length_a   1.000
_cell.length_b   1.000
_cell.length_c   1.000
_cell.angle_alpha   90.00
_cell.angle_beta   90.00
_cell.angle_gamma   90.00
#
_symmetry.space_group_name_H-M   'P 1'
#
loop_
_entity.id
_entity.type
_entity.pdbx_description
1 polymer ?
#
loop_
_entity_poly.entity_id
_entity_poly.type
_entity_poly.pdbx_seq_one_letter_code
_entity_poly.pdbx_strand_id
1 'polypeptide(L)'
;MNRFLVFAASLVLLAGGAAHAGTTPADPNAHVYIGWPNDGQVMPAGRPFRVWFGLRNMGVAPAEVEFPNTGHHHLLVDTDLPPMDQPIPSDRNHLHFGAGQTETMLQLPPGKHTLQLLMGDAHHVPHNPPVYSKKITIYVK
;
A
#
# COMPACT_ATOMS: atom_id res chain seq x y z
N MET A 1 1.06 35.14 57.39
CA MET A 1 -0.14 35.01 56.53
C MET A 1 0.31 34.62 55.13
N ASN A 2 -0.32 33.58 54.55
CA ASN A 2 -0.39 33.24 53.12
C ASN A 2 -0.56 34.48 52.21
N ARG A 3 -0.28 34.55 50.90
CA ARG A 3 0.18 33.67 49.77
C ARG A 3 0.57 34.67 48.63
N PHE A 4 1.24 34.38 47.51
CA PHE A 4 1.88 33.19 46.88
C PHE A 4 2.93 33.71 45.86
N LEU A 5 3.71 32.84 45.23
CA LEU A 5 4.36 33.10 43.92
C LEU A 5 3.66 32.24 42.85
N VAL A 6 3.27 32.85 41.72
CA VAL A 6 2.68 32.14 40.59
C VAL A 6 3.70 32.04 39.46
N PHE A 7 4.25 30.85 39.24
CA PHE A 7 4.96 30.53 38.00
C PHE A 7 3.96 30.15 36.92
N ALA A 8 3.92 30.92 35.82
CA ALA A 8 3.18 30.54 34.63
C ALA A 8 4.04 29.58 33.79
N ALA A 9 3.66 28.30 33.77
CA ALA A 9 4.28 27.30 32.89
C ALA A 9 3.54 27.27 31.55
N SER A 10 4.19 27.75 30.49
CA SER A 10 3.65 27.74 29.13
C SER A 10 3.70 26.32 28.55
N LEU A 11 2.55 25.66 28.45
CA LEU A 11 2.44 24.32 27.85
C LEU A 11 2.43 24.44 26.32
N VAL A 12 3.56 24.15 25.68
CA VAL A 12 3.64 24.02 24.20
C VAL A 12 3.07 22.66 23.80
N LEU A 13 1.85 22.65 23.25
CA LEU A 13 1.32 21.46 22.59
C LEU A 13 1.99 21.26 21.23
N LEU A 14 2.85 20.24 21.14
CA LEU A 14 3.23 19.66 19.86
C LEU A 14 2.05 18.88 19.29
N ALA A 15 1.27 19.52 18.40
CA ALA A 15 0.31 18.83 17.55
C ALA A 15 1.08 18.00 16.50
N GLY A 16 1.42 16.76 16.85
CA GLY A 16 1.88 15.78 15.87
C GLY A 16 0.75 15.51 14.89
N GLY A 17 0.90 15.94 13.64
CA GLY A 17 -0.10 15.70 12.60
C GLY A 17 -0.28 14.21 12.39
N ALA A 18 -1.46 13.69 12.70
CA ALA A 18 -1.83 12.34 12.30
C ALA A 18 -1.86 12.30 10.77
N ALA A 19 -1.02 11.45 10.17
CA ALA A 19 -1.12 11.14 8.75
C ALA A 19 -2.51 10.54 8.52
N HIS A 20 -3.38 11.26 7.82
CA HIS A 20 -4.67 10.73 7.42
C HIS A 20 -4.46 9.80 6.23
N ALA A 21 -5.32 8.81 6.08
CA ALA A 21 -5.48 8.10 4.81
C ALA A 21 -6.48 8.87 3.93
N GLY A 22 -6.65 8.43 2.68
CA GLY A 22 -7.71 8.92 1.79
C GLY A 22 -9.09 8.79 2.43
N THR A 23 -10.06 9.57 1.97
CA THR A 23 -11.39 9.61 2.61
C THR A 23 -12.28 8.41 2.25
N THR A 24 -11.87 7.58 1.29
CA THR A 24 -12.66 6.44 0.79
C THR A 24 -12.62 5.27 1.78
N PRO A 25 -13.75 4.81 2.33
CA PRO A 25 -13.76 3.74 3.33
C PRO A 25 -13.43 2.36 2.72
N ALA A 26 -12.69 1.56 3.47
CA ALA A 26 -12.54 0.12 3.25
C ALA A 26 -13.22 -0.68 4.37
N ASP A 27 -13.57 -1.94 4.11
CA ASP A 27 -13.90 -2.89 5.18
C ASP A 27 -12.70 -3.00 6.15
N PRO A 28 -12.88 -2.85 7.47
CA PRO A 28 -11.77 -2.93 8.43
C PRO A 28 -11.13 -4.33 8.52
N ASN A 29 -11.76 -5.35 7.93
CA ASN A 29 -11.23 -6.71 7.79
C ASN A 29 -10.70 -6.98 6.37
N ALA A 30 -10.58 -5.96 5.52
CA ALA A 30 -10.01 -6.09 4.19
C ALA A 30 -8.59 -6.63 4.23
N HIS A 31 -8.28 -7.60 3.37
CA HIS A 31 -6.98 -8.25 3.36
C HIS A 31 -6.52 -8.50 1.92
N VAL A 32 -5.59 -7.68 1.44
CA VAL A 32 -4.88 -7.85 0.17
C VAL A 32 -3.59 -8.63 0.41
N TYR A 33 -3.24 -9.54 -0.49
CA TYR A 33 -2.08 -10.41 -0.35
C TYR A 33 -1.46 -10.79 -1.70
N ILE A 34 -0.13 -10.93 -1.71
CA ILE A 34 0.58 -11.63 -2.78
C ILE A 34 0.43 -13.12 -2.47
N GLY A 35 -0.26 -13.85 -3.34
CA GLY A 35 -0.44 -15.30 -3.20
C GLY A 35 0.67 -16.13 -3.85
N TRP A 36 1.43 -15.52 -4.77
CA TRP A 36 2.71 -16.04 -5.27
C TRP A 36 3.51 -14.89 -5.91
N PRO A 37 4.85 -14.82 -5.79
CA PRO A 37 5.74 -15.73 -5.05
C PRO A 37 5.61 -15.63 -3.53
N ASN A 38 6.17 -16.61 -2.82
CA ASN A 38 6.27 -16.61 -1.37
C ASN A 38 7.44 -15.74 -0.89
N ASP A 39 7.41 -15.33 0.38
CA ASP A 39 8.56 -14.69 1.02
C ASP A 39 9.79 -15.63 1.07
N GLY A 40 10.96 -15.06 0.80
CA GLY A 40 12.22 -15.76 0.64
C GLY A 40 12.39 -16.54 -0.67
N GLN A 41 11.40 -16.55 -1.56
CA GLN A 41 11.43 -17.42 -2.75
C GLN A 41 12.49 -16.99 -3.78
N VAL A 42 13.13 -17.98 -4.42
CA VAL A 42 14.04 -17.78 -5.55
C VAL A 42 13.26 -17.75 -6.86
N MET A 43 13.49 -16.70 -7.65
CA MET A 43 12.88 -16.46 -8.97
C MET A 43 13.93 -16.53 -10.07
N PRO A 44 13.60 -17.00 -11.28
CA PRO A 44 14.58 -17.10 -12.36
C PRO A 44 14.94 -15.73 -12.95
N ALA A 45 16.23 -15.47 -13.14
CA ALA A 45 16.71 -14.37 -13.96
C ALA A 45 16.42 -14.58 -15.45
N GLY A 46 16.51 -13.49 -16.21
CA GLY A 46 16.47 -13.50 -17.68
C GLY A 46 15.11 -13.80 -18.33
N ARG A 47 14.06 -14.09 -17.54
CA ARG A 47 12.69 -14.26 -18.04
C ARG A 47 11.66 -13.73 -17.04
N PRO A 48 10.46 -13.30 -17.49
CA PRO A 48 9.37 -12.93 -16.59
C PRO A 48 8.88 -14.12 -15.75
N PHE A 49 8.38 -13.82 -14.55
CA PHE A 49 7.68 -14.74 -13.66
C PHE A 49 6.33 -14.14 -13.25
N ARG A 50 5.33 -14.98 -12.99
CA ARG A 50 4.02 -14.51 -12.53
C ARG A 50 4.12 -13.87 -11.15
N VAL A 51 3.32 -12.87 -10.87
CA VAL A 51 2.97 -12.45 -9.51
C VAL A 51 1.45 -12.48 -9.43
N TRP A 52 0.90 -13.23 -8.48
CA TRP A 52 -0.55 -13.39 -8.30
C TRP A 52 -1.00 -12.67 -7.04
N PHE A 53 -2.07 -11.89 -7.17
CA PHE A 53 -2.66 -11.04 -6.16
C PHE A 53 -3.99 -11.64 -5.71
N GLY A 54 -4.36 -11.40 -4.46
CA GLY A 54 -5.70 -11.70 -3.97
C GLY A 54 -6.18 -10.69 -2.96
N LEU A 55 -7.50 -10.59 -2.85
CA LEU A 55 -8.22 -9.69 -1.96
C LEU A 55 -9.30 -10.47 -1.21
N ARG A 56 -9.61 -10.04 0.02
CA ARG A 56 -10.72 -10.54 0.84
C ARG A 56 -11.44 -9.35 1.47
N ASN A 57 -12.75 -9.51 1.66
CA ASN A 57 -13.67 -8.53 2.26
C ASN A 57 -13.78 -7.18 1.51
N MET A 58 -13.22 -7.09 0.31
CA MET A 58 -13.39 -6.01 -0.67
C MET A 58 -13.48 -6.60 -2.08
N GLY A 59 -14.09 -5.86 -3.00
CA GLY A 59 -14.07 -6.18 -4.43
C GLY A 59 -12.94 -5.47 -5.19
N VAL A 60 -12.69 -5.92 -6.41
CA VAL A 60 -11.77 -5.27 -7.34
C VAL A 60 -12.60 -4.60 -8.43
N ALA A 61 -12.37 -3.32 -8.68
CA ALA A 61 -12.98 -2.53 -9.74
C ALA A 61 -11.88 -1.84 -10.57
N PRO A 62 -12.15 -1.44 -11.82
CA PRO A 62 -11.23 -0.58 -12.56
C PRO A 62 -11.00 0.77 -11.84
N ALA A 63 -9.86 1.40 -12.11
CA ALA A 63 -9.63 2.80 -11.78
C ALA A 63 -10.70 3.69 -12.47
N GLU A 64 -10.94 4.87 -11.92
CA GLU A 64 -11.97 5.82 -12.38
C GLU A 64 -13.43 5.31 -12.27
N VAL A 65 -13.65 4.06 -11.83
CA VAL A 65 -14.98 3.50 -11.55
C VAL A 65 -15.25 3.54 -10.04
N GLU A 66 -16.07 4.49 -9.60
CA GLU A 66 -16.56 4.52 -8.22
C GLU A 66 -17.57 3.41 -7.96
N PHE A 67 -17.21 2.41 -7.15
CA PHE A 67 -18.13 1.39 -6.67
C PHE A 67 -17.89 1.08 -5.18
N PRO A 68 -18.95 0.93 -4.34
CA PRO A 68 -18.80 0.74 -2.90
C PRO A 68 -17.95 -0.48 -2.52
N ASN A 69 -17.04 -0.29 -1.55
CA ASN A 69 -16.15 -1.33 -1.00
C ASN A 69 -15.25 -2.00 -2.07
N THR A 70 -14.76 -1.21 -3.04
CA THR A 70 -13.83 -1.67 -4.08
C THR A 70 -12.63 -0.76 -4.26
N GLY A 71 -11.65 -1.25 -5.01
CA GLY A 71 -10.50 -0.51 -5.51
C GLY A 71 -9.73 -1.33 -6.54
N HIS A 72 -8.52 -0.90 -6.87
CA HIS A 72 -7.59 -1.62 -7.75
C HIS A 72 -6.23 -1.85 -7.09
N HIS A 73 -5.45 -2.80 -7.62
CA HIS A 73 -4.15 -3.13 -7.08
C HIS A 73 -3.04 -2.19 -7.59
N HIS A 74 -2.07 -1.90 -6.74
CA HIS A 74 -0.74 -1.43 -7.09
C HIS A 74 0.30 -2.40 -6.55
N LEU A 75 1.27 -2.83 -7.37
CA LEU A 75 2.41 -3.61 -6.91
C LEU A 75 3.62 -2.69 -6.73
N LEU A 76 4.00 -2.51 -5.48
CA LEU A 76 5.21 -1.81 -5.07
C LEU A 76 6.40 -2.76 -5.19
N VAL A 77 7.43 -2.32 -5.91
CA VAL A 77 8.69 -3.04 -6.15
C VAL A 77 9.83 -2.16 -5.61
N ASP A 78 10.61 -2.69 -4.67
CA ASP A 78 11.80 -2.03 -4.11
C ASP A 78 11.59 -0.60 -3.58
N THR A 79 10.39 -0.36 -3.05
CA THR A 79 10.00 0.92 -2.44
C THR A 79 9.26 0.68 -1.12
N ASP A 80 9.19 1.71 -0.28
CA ASP A 80 8.30 1.75 0.88
C ASP A 80 6.91 2.24 0.48
N LEU A 81 5.95 2.15 1.41
CA LEU A 81 4.59 2.63 1.17
C LEU A 81 4.61 4.16 0.97
N PRO A 82 3.89 4.70 -0.03
CA PRO A 82 3.72 6.14 -0.22
C PRO A 82 2.88 6.78 0.90
N PRO A 83 2.77 8.12 0.94
CA PRO A 83 1.78 8.81 1.78
C PRO A 83 0.36 8.28 1.52
N MET A 84 -0.42 8.12 2.60
CA MET A 84 -1.75 7.48 2.54
C MET A 84 -2.86 8.44 2.13
N ASP A 85 -2.59 9.74 2.08
CA ASP A 85 -3.50 10.85 1.72
C ASP A 85 -3.30 11.36 0.28
N GLN A 86 -2.42 10.72 -0.50
CA GLN A 86 -2.04 11.15 -1.85
C GLN A 86 -2.27 10.04 -2.87
N PRO A 87 -2.42 10.37 -4.17
CA PRO A 87 -2.44 9.37 -5.23
C PRO A 87 -1.17 8.52 -5.21
N ILE A 88 -1.33 7.21 -5.28
CA ILE A 88 -0.23 6.25 -5.42
C ILE A 88 0.50 6.57 -6.75
N PRO A 89 1.84 6.66 -6.76
CA PRO A 89 2.58 6.88 -8.00
C PRO A 89 2.33 5.77 -9.03
N SER A 90 2.53 6.08 -10.31
CA SER A 90 2.48 5.08 -11.39
C SER A 90 3.80 5.16 -12.17
N ASP A 91 4.79 4.41 -11.70
CA ASP A 91 6.17 4.45 -12.21
C ASP A 91 6.80 3.04 -12.26
N ARG A 92 8.14 2.93 -12.30
CA ARG A 92 8.85 1.63 -12.38
C ARG A 92 8.83 0.84 -11.07
N ASN A 93 8.60 1.52 -9.95
CA ASN A 93 8.55 0.96 -8.60
C ASN A 93 7.11 0.85 -8.10
N HIS A 94 6.15 1.51 -8.74
CA HIS A 94 4.72 1.47 -8.41
C HIS A 94 3.94 1.04 -9.67
N LEU A 95 3.74 -0.27 -9.83
CA LEU A 95 3.08 -0.84 -11.00
C LEU A 95 1.56 -0.82 -10.82
N HIS A 96 0.88 -0.08 -11.69
CA HIS A 96 -0.56 0.16 -11.61
C HIS A 96 -1.39 -0.94 -12.32
N PHE A 97 -2.42 -1.47 -11.64
CA PHE A 97 -3.35 -2.48 -12.16
C PHE A 97 -4.81 -2.00 -12.16
N GLY A 98 -5.02 -0.81 -12.73
CA GLY A 98 -6.32 -0.13 -12.83
C GLY A 98 -7.34 -0.73 -13.79
N ALA A 99 -7.07 -1.86 -14.46
CA ALA A 99 -8.10 -2.61 -15.19
C ALA A 99 -8.70 -3.74 -14.33
N GLY A 100 -8.40 -3.76 -13.03
CA GLY A 100 -8.82 -4.79 -12.10
C GLY A 100 -8.02 -6.09 -12.23
N GLN A 101 -6.77 -6.03 -12.71
CA GLN A 101 -5.93 -7.22 -12.83
C GLN A 101 -5.63 -7.82 -11.44
N THR A 102 -5.63 -9.15 -11.36
CA THR A 102 -5.27 -9.94 -10.17
C THR A 102 -3.93 -10.64 -10.32
N GLU A 103 -3.18 -10.36 -11.39
CA GLU A 103 -1.83 -10.86 -11.62
C GLU A 103 -1.06 -10.05 -12.67
N THR A 104 0.24 -10.28 -12.73
CA THR A 104 1.13 -9.77 -13.77
C THR A 104 2.25 -10.76 -14.09
N MET A 105 2.94 -10.56 -15.22
CA MET A 105 4.23 -11.19 -15.50
C MET A 105 5.33 -10.15 -15.23
N LEU A 106 6.03 -10.30 -14.10
CA LEU A 106 7.07 -9.40 -13.65
C LEU A 106 8.45 -9.90 -14.10
N GLN A 107 9.29 -9.01 -14.59
CA GLN A 107 10.70 -9.30 -14.87
C GLN A 107 11.57 -8.29 -14.12
N LEU A 108 12.49 -8.80 -13.31
CA LEU A 108 13.44 -8.03 -12.51
C LEU A 108 14.88 -8.43 -12.87
N PRO A 109 15.88 -7.56 -12.64
CA PRO A 109 17.29 -7.95 -12.75
C PRO A 109 17.66 -9.01 -11.70
N PRO A 110 18.80 -9.70 -11.82
CA PRO A 110 19.33 -10.55 -10.75
C PRO A 110 19.61 -9.74 -9.48
N GLY A 111 19.15 -10.19 -8.32
CA GLY A 111 19.26 -9.43 -7.08
C GLY A 111 18.30 -9.85 -5.97
N LYS A 112 18.37 -9.14 -4.85
CA LYS A 112 17.35 -9.17 -3.79
C LYS A 112 16.32 -8.09 -4.11
N HIS A 113 15.05 -8.46 -4.16
CA HIS A 113 13.94 -7.53 -4.39
C HIS A 113 12.89 -7.63 -3.29
N THR A 114 12.11 -6.57 -3.10
CA THR A 114 10.94 -6.57 -2.23
C THR A 114 9.67 -6.28 -3.02
N LEU A 115 8.59 -6.97 -2.67
CA LEU A 115 7.27 -6.80 -3.29
C LEU A 115 6.22 -6.52 -2.21
N GLN A 116 5.30 -5.61 -2.46
CA GLN A 116 4.16 -5.31 -1.59
C GLN A 116 2.96 -4.85 -2.43
N LEU A 117 1.74 -5.23 -2.05
CA LEU A 117 0.52 -4.68 -2.66
C LEU A 117 -0.03 -3.54 -1.82
N LEU A 118 -0.61 -2.55 -2.49
CA LEU A 118 -1.41 -1.48 -1.90
C LEU A 118 -2.69 -1.32 -2.74
N MET A 119 -3.84 -1.20 -2.09
CA MET A 119 -5.10 -0.87 -2.76
C MET A 119 -5.23 0.64 -2.94
N GLY A 120 -5.59 1.07 -4.14
CA GLY A 120 -6.06 2.43 -4.44
C GLY A 120 -7.56 2.44 -4.71
N ASP A 121 -8.23 3.53 -4.36
CA ASP A 121 -9.61 3.80 -4.73
C ASP A 121 -9.75 4.23 -6.21
N ALA A 122 -10.92 4.71 -6.63
CA ALA A 122 -11.14 5.16 -8.01
C ALA A 122 -10.18 6.29 -8.46
N HIS A 123 -9.63 7.06 -7.51
CA HIS A 123 -8.70 8.16 -7.74
C HIS A 123 -7.24 7.77 -7.47
N HIS A 124 -6.95 6.48 -7.27
CA HIS A 124 -5.64 5.92 -6.92
C HIS A 124 -5.16 6.34 -5.51
N VAL A 125 -6.03 6.86 -4.64
CA VAL A 125 -5.67 7.20 -3.25
C VAL A 125 -5.90 5.98 -2.35
N PRO A 126 -5.02 5.68 -1.38
CA PRO A 126 -5.25 4.60 -0.43
C PRO A 126 -6.54 4.78 0.39
N HIS A 127 -7.29 3.69 0.58
CA HIS A 127 -8.50 3.66 1.42
C HIS A 127 -8.22 3.97 2.90
N ASN A 128 -9.28 4.18 3.68
CA ASN A 128 -9.24 4.28 5.12
C ASN A 128 -10.08 3.17 5.79
N PRO A 129 -9.48 2.27 6.60
CA PRO A 129 -8.04 2.13 6.82
C PRO A 129 -7.29 1.69 5.54
N PRO A 130 -5.99 2.02 5.38
CA PRO A 130 -5.22 1.58 4.23
C PRO A 130 -5.12 0.05 4.14
N VAL A 131 -5.36 -0.48 2.93
CA VAL A 131 -5.34 -1.92 2.66
C VAL A 131 -4.10 -2.27 1.86
N TYR A 132 -3.08 -2.81 2.54
CA TYR A 132 -1.82 -3.24 1.95
C TYR A 132 -1.43 -4.65 2.42
N SER A 133 -0.63 -5.35 1.62
CA SER A 133 -0.15 -6.69 1.97
C SER A 133 1.03 -6.62 2.93
N LYS A 134 1.41 -7.77 3.49
CA LYS A 134 2.79 -7.96 3.98
C LYS A 134 3.76 -7.67 2.83
N LYS A 135 4.86 -6.97 3.14
CA LYS A 135 6.03 -6.86 2.25
C LYS A 135 6.77 -8.20 2.27
N ILE A 136 7.04 -8.76 1.10
CA ILE A 136 7.85 -9.98 0.93
C ILE A 136 9.20 -9.65 0.30
N THR A 137 10.21 -10.49 0.56
CA THR A 137 11.51 -10.48 -0.11
C THR A 137 11.58 -11.65 -1.10
N ILE A 138 12.12 -11.43 -2.29
CA ILE A 138 12.47 -12.49 -3.24
C ILE A 138 13.91 -12.34 -3.73
N TYR A 139 14.46 -13.42 -4.29
CA TYR A 139 15.82 -13.46 -4.81
C TYR A 139 15.81 -13.91 -6.28
N VAL A 140 16.14 -13.00 -7.20
CA VAL A 140 16.22 -13.29 -8.63
C VAL A 140 17.62 -13.79 -8.96
N LYS A 141 17.73 -14.98 -9.57
CA LYS A 141 19.00 -15.68 -9.84
C LYS A 141 18.99 -16.39 -11.19
#